data_AF-A0A849DC89-F1
#
_entry.id   AF-A0A849DC89-F1
#
_cell.length_a   1.000
_cell.length_b   1.000
_cell.length_c   1.000
_cell.angle_alpha   90.00
_cell.angle_beta   90.00
_cell.angle_gamma   90.00
#
_symmetry.space_group_name_H-M   'P 1'
#
loop_
_entity.id
_entity.type
_entity.pdbx_description
1 polymer ?
#
loop_
_entity_poly.entity_id
_entity_poly.type
_entity_poly.pdbx_seq_one_letter_code
_entity_poly.pdbx_strand_id
1 'polypeptide(L)'
;METGLALIFWYGMLHAFGPDHLTAIADFSIGKNKQKTLLITSLFALGHGLSLFIFAKILQHTELSENILAYGDMISAIVIMSIGVYLLFMVVTDRIQLRKHIHEDKEHIHIWFGKSHEHNAVENSSSFSLGLLMGAGGVRGMLITLGAVQGGVVDLTMVGLFTLGVMLVFIAFGMLILYVNQNFLGNLQNVRRAFATAGFVSMIVGTNILLG
;
A
#
# COMPACT_ATOMS: atom_id res chain seq x y z
N MET A 1 6.99 6.66 -29.36
CA MET A 1 5.89 5.84 -28.80
C MET A 1 6.42 4.87 -27.75
N GLU A 2 7.46 4.08 -28.05
CA GLU A 2 8.04 3.10 -27.10
C GLU A 2 8.62 3.74 -25.82
N THR A 3 9.31 4.87 -25.93
CA THR A 3 9.82 5.64 -24.78
C THR A 3 8.71 6.14 -23.85
N GLY A 4 7.55 6.52 -24.38
CA GLY A 4 6.41 6.95 -23.58
C GLY A 4 5.80 5.80 -22.76
N LEU A 5 5.71 4.61 -23.36
CA LEU A 5 5.22 3.41 -22.67
C LEU A 5 6.17 2.95 -21.56
N ALA A 6 7.49 2.99 -21.81
CA ALA A 6 8.50 2.70 -20.79
C ALA A 6 8.43 3.69 -19.61
N LEU A 7 8.21 4.99 -19.89
CA LEU A 7 8.02 6.00 -18.85
C LEU A 7 6.74 5.73 -18.03
N ILE A 8 5.64 5.33 -18.66
CA ILE A 8 4.39 5.01 -17.96
C ILE A 8 4.57 3.81 -17.03
N PHE A 9 5.27 2.78 -17.50
CA PHE A 9 5.65 1.64 -16.65
C PHE A 9 6.51 2.09 -15.46
N TRP A 10 7.51 2.95 -15.70
CA TRP A 10 8.36 3.52 -14.65
C TRP A 10 7.55 4.32 -13.61
N TYR A 11 6.62 5.16 -14.06
CA TYR A 11 5.75 5.90 -13.16
C TYR A 11 4.80 4.99 -12.38
N GLY A 12 4.36 3.87 -12.95
CA GLY A 12 3.65 2.83 -12.21
C GLY A 12 4.50 2.27 -11.06
N MET A 13 5.79 2.03 -11.30
CA MET A 13 6.70 1.62 -10.22
C MET A 13 6.84 2.71 -9.15
N LEU A 14 7.01 3.98 -9.55
CA LEU A 14 7.12 5.10 -8.61
C LEU A 14 5.85 5.26 -7.76
N HIS A 15 4.66 5.14 -8.36
CA HIS A 15 3.38 5.18 -7.66
C HIS A 15 3.30 4.14 -6.53
N ALA A 16 3.80 2.93 -6.78
CA ALA A 16 3.77 1.85 -5.80
C ALA A 16 4.64 2.09 -4.56
N PHE A 17 5.57 3.05 -4.59
CA PHE A 17 6.35 3.44 -3.41
C PHE A 17 5.60 4.39 -2.47
N GLY A 18 4.30 4.64 -2.71
CA GLY A 18 3.44 5.33 -1.75
C GLY A 18 3.48 4.65 -0.37
N PRO A 19 3.67 5.41 0.74
CA PRO A 19 3.85 4.84 2.07
C PRO A 19 2.62 4.05 2.54
N ASP A 20 1.44 4.43 2.09
CA ASP A 20 0.18 3.73 2.29
C ASP A 20 0.20 2.32 1.68
N HIS A 21 0.61 2.19 0.42
CA HIS A 21 0.67 0.89 -0.27
C HIS A 21 1.72 -0.01 0.34
N LEU A 22 2.93 0.51 0.59
CA LEU A 22 4.02 -0.26 1.19
C LEU A 22 3.65 -0.74 2.60
N THR A 23 2.95 0.08 3.39
CA THR A 23 2.49 -0.32 4.73
C THR A 23 1.46 -1.45 4.64
N ALA A 24 0.50 -1.38 3.70
CA ALA A 24 -0.48 -2.46 3.49
C ALA A 24 0.20 -3.77 3.04
N ILE A 25 1.14 -3.69 2.09
CA ILE A 25 1.90 -4.86 1.63
C ILE A 25 2.76 -5.43 2.76
N ALA A 26 3.36 -4.58 3.60
CA ALA A 26 4.14 -5.04 4.73
C ALA A 26 3.29 -5.85 5.73
N ASP A 27 2.08 -5.37 6.03
CA ASP A 27 1.12 -6.10 6.88
C ASP A 27 0.73 -7.46 6.27
N PHE A 28 0.51 -7.51 4.96
CA PHE A 28 0.21 -8.76 4.25
C PHE A 28 1.35 -9.79 4.24
N SER A 29 2.59 -9.33 4.33
CA SER A 29 3.78 -10.19 4.29
C SER A 29 4.22 -10.69 5.67
N ILE A 30 3.95 -9.92 6.73
CA ILE A 30 4.40 -10.25 8.08
C ILE A 30 3.66 -11.48 8.63
N GLY A 31 4.43 -12.44 9.14
CA GLY A 31 3.89 -13.66 9.78
C GLY A 31 3.18 -14.64 8.82
N LYS A 32 3.27 -14.43 7.49
CA LYS A 32 2.69 -15.34 6.48
C LYS A 32 3.77 -16.21 5.84
N ASN A 33 3.34 -17.26 5.14
CA ASN A 33 4.23 -18.07 4.30
C ASN A 33 4.38 -17.47 2.89
N LYS A 34 5.33 -17.97 2.10
CA LYS A 34 5.61 -17.46 0.75
C LYS A 34 4.42 -17.53 -0.19
N GLN A 35 3.69 -18.65 -0.21
CA GLN A 35 2.53 -18.83 -1.10
C GLN A 35 1.40 -17.86 -0.76
N LYS A 36 1.08 -17.72 0.53
CA LYS A 36 0.04 -16.82 1.01
C LYS A 36 0.42 -15.36 0.79
N THR A 37 1.69 -15.00 1.00
CA THR A 37 2.20 -13.65 0.70
C THR A 37 2.01 -13.32 -0.78
N LEU A 38 2.51 -14.19 -1.69
CA LEU A 38 2.36 -14.00 -3.13
C LEU A 38 0.90 -13.88 -3.57
N LEU A 39 0.02 -14.72 -3.03
CA LEU A 39 -1.41 -14.66 -3.33
C LEU A 39 -2.04 -13.34 -2.88
N ILE A 40 -1.81 -12.94 -1.63
CA ILE A 40 -2.42 -11.74 -1.04
C ILE A 40 -1.92 -10.47 -1.74
N THR A 41 -0.61 -10.36 -1.98
CA THR A 41 -0.02 -9.19 -2.67
C THR A 41 -0.45 -9.12 -4.13
N SER A 42 -0.61 -10.26 -4.81
CA SER A 42 -1.13 -10.30 -6.18
C SER A 42 -2.59 -9.89 -6.24
N LEU A 43 -3.43 -10.39 -5.33
CA LEU A 43 -4.83 -9.99 -5.23
C LEU A 43 -4.97 -8.49 -4.94
N PHE A 44 -4.15 -7.95 -4.04
CA PHE A 44 -4.11 -6.50 -3.78
C PHE A 44 -3.73 -5.72 -5.03
N ALA A 45 -2.65 -6.12 -5.72
CA ALA A 45 -2.17 -5.44 -6.91
C ALA A 45 -3.20 -5.48 -8.07
N LEU A 46 -3.90 -6.61 -8.24
CA LEU A 46 -4.97 -6.76 -9.22
C LEU A 46 -6.17 -5.88 -8.88
N GLY A 47 -6.60 -5.84 -7.62
CA GLY A 47 -7.67 -4.96 -7.17
C GLY A 47 -7.31 -3.48 -7.38
N HIS A 48 -6.08 -3.11 -7.00
CA HIS A 48 -5.55 -1.76 -7.18
C HIS A 48 -5.52 -1.34 -8.65
N GLY A 49 -4.93 -2.17 -9.51
CA GLY A 49 -4.88 -1.93 -10.95
C GLY A 49 -6.25 -1.86 -11.63
N LEU A 50 -7.17 -2.76 -11.24
CA LEU A 50 -8.54 -2.77 -11.77
C LEU A 50 -9.29 -1.48 -11.40
N SER A 51 -9.16 -1.03 -10.15
CA SER A 51 -9.79 0.22 -9.70
C SER A 51 -9.22 1.42 -10.45
N LEU A 52 -7.89 1.52 -10.55
CA LEU A 52 -7.24 2.56 -11.34
C LEU A 52 -7.76 2.59 -12.78
N PHE A 53 -7.91 1.43 -13.42
CA PHE A 53 -8.44 1.34 -14.78
C PHE A 53 -9.88 1.83 -14.90
N ILE A 54 -10.78 1.36 -14.02
CA ILE A 54 -12.19 1.74 -14.03
C ILE A 54 -12.34 3.24 -13.83
N PHE A 55 -11.70 3.80 -12.79
CA PHE A 55 -11.81 5.22 -12.50
C PHE A 55 -11.10 6.10 -13.53
N ALA A 56 -9.97 5.67 -14.09
CA ALA A 56 -9.34 6.39 -15.20
C ALA A 56 -10.29 6.51 -16.39
N LYS A 57 -11.03 5.45 -16.72
CA LYS A 57 -12.04 5.49 -17.79
C LYS A 57 -13.23 6.37 -17.46
N ILE A 58 -13.74 6.33 -16.24
CA ILE A 58 -14.83 7.21 -15.81
C ILE A 58 -14.39 8.69 -15.91
N LEU A 59 -13.20 9.01 -15.41
CA LEU A 59 -12.67 10.38 -15.37
C LEU A 59 -12.25 10.89 -16.76
N GLN A 60 -11.86 10.01 -17.69
CA GLN A 60 -11.61 10.40 -19.08
C GLN A 60 -12.87 10.94 -19.78
N HIS A 61 -14.06 10.52 -19.34
CA HIS A 61 -15.34 10.95 -19.91
C HIS A 61 -16.09 11.96 -19.02
N THR A 62 -15.52 12.32 -17.87
CA THR A 62 -16.16 13.19 -16.88
C THR A 62 -15.20 14.32 -16.51
N GLU A 63 -15.54 15.56 -16.89
CA GLU A 63 -14.79 16.73 -16.40
C GLU A 63 -15.14 16.98 -14.93
N LEU A 64 -14.32 16.44 -14.02
CA LEU A 64 -14.40 16.79 -12.61
C LEU A 64 -13.69 18.11 -12.38
N SER A 65 -14.36 19.04 -11.68
CA SER A 65 -13.72 20.27 -11.24
C SER A 65 -12.49 19.97 -10.37
N GLU A 66 -11.45 20.79 -10.49
CA GLU A 66 -10.24 20.68 -9.66
C GLU A 66 -10.55 20.69 -8.16
N ASN A 67 -11.61 21.40 -7.75
CA ASN A 67 -12.07 21.44 -6.35
C ASN A 67 -12.47 20.04 -5.83
N ILE A 68 -13.19 19.24 -6.63
CA ILE A 68 -13.61 17.88 -6.25
C ILE A 68 -12.40 16.97 -6.14
N LEU A 69 -11.45 17.09 -7.08
CA LEU A 69 -10.21 16.32 -7.05
C LEU A 69 -9.32 16.71 -5.86
N ALA A 70 -9.31 17.98 -5.46
CA ALA A 70 -8.59 18.47 -4.28
C ALA A 70 -9.14 17.88 -2.97
N TYR A 71 -10.46 17.70 -2.86
CA TYR A 71 -11.04 16.98 -1.73
C TYR A 71 -10.57 15.52 -1.65
N GLY A 72 -10.38 14.85 -2.79
CA GLY A 72 -9.83 13.50 -2.84
C GLY A 72 -8.42 13.42 -2.24
N ASP A 73 -7.55 14.37 -2.58
CA ASP A 73 -6.20 14.45 -2.02
C ASP A 73 -6.23 14.75 -0.52
N MET A 74 -7.10 15.67 -0.09
CA MET A 74 -7.28 16.01 1.32
C MET A 74 -7.73 14.79 2.14
N ILE A 75 -8.72 14.03 1.64
CA ILE A 75 -9.20 12.82 2.30
C ILE A 75 -8.07 11.79 2.38
N SER A 76 -7.34 11.60 1.29
CA SER A 76 -6.21 10.65 1.22
C SER A 76 -5.11 11.03 2.22
N ALA A 77 -4.76 12.31 2.31
CA ALA A 77 -3.80 12.82 3.27
C ALA A 77 -4.25 12.61 4.72
N ILE A 78 -5.52 12.90 5.05
CA ILE A 78 -6.08 12.67 6.38
C ILE A 78 -6.03 11.18 6.75
N VAL A 79 -6.36 10.29 5.81
CA VAL A 79 -6.29 8.83 6.02
C VAL A 79 -4.86 8.39 6.29
N ILE A 80 -3.88 8.84 5.49
CA ILE A 80 -2.46 8.52 5.68
C ILE A 80 -1.97 9.01 7.05
N MET A 81 -2.29 10.25 7.42
CA MET A 81 -1.95 10.78 8.74
C MET A 81 -2.62 9.99 9.87
N SER A 82 -3.88 9.62 9.72
CA SER A 82 -4.61 8.85 10.72
C SER A 82 -3.99 7.47 10.95
N ILE A 83 -3.56 6.80 9.87
CA ILE A 83 -2.78 5.56 9.94
C ILE A 83 -1.44 5.82 10.65
N GLY A 84 -0.74 6.91 10.30
CA GLY A 84 0.52 7.30 10.94
C GLY A 84 0.40 7.49 12.45
N VAL A 85 -0.59 8.28 12.89
CA VAL A 85 -0.92 8.48 14.32
C VAL A 85 -1.28 7.17 14.99
N TYR A 86 -2.08 6.32 14.35
CA TYR A 86 -2.47 5.04 14.89
C TYR A 86 -1.25 4.11 15.12
N LEU A 87 -0.33 4.03 14.16
CA LEU A 87 0.90 3.24 14.31
C LEU A 87 1.78 3.78 15.45
N LEU A 88 1.95 5.10 15.56
CA LEU A 88 2.70 5.73 16.66
C LEU A 88 2.03 5.48 18.01
N PHE A 89 0.70 5.59 18.09
CA PHE A 89 -0.07 5.27 19.29
C PHE A 89 0.16 3.82 19.71
N MET A 90 0.13 2.87 18.77
CA MET A 90 0.38 1.45 19.03
C MET A 90 1.79 1.18 19.57
N VAL A 91 2.79 1.91 19.09
CA VAL A 91 4.17 1.83 19.59
C VAL A 91 4.27 2.40 21.01
N VAL A 92 3.73 3.60 21.23
CA VAL A 92 3.83 4.33 22.52
C VAL A 92 3.05 3.63 23.63
N THR A 93 1.95 2.95 23.30
CA THR A 93 1.09 2.25 24.28
C THR A 93 1.42 0.77 24.44
N ASP A 94 2.58 0.32 23.96
CA ASP A 94 3.06 -1.07 24.04
C ASP A 94 2.05 -2.10 23.50
N ARG A 95 1.20 -1.72 22.54
CA ARG A 95 0.15 -2.59 21.98
C ARG A 95 0.67 -3.53 20.90
N ILE A 96 1.91 -3.34 20.44
CA ILE A 96 2.58 -4.27 19.53
C ILE A 96 3.21 -5.37 20.34
N GLN A 97 2.83 -6.60 20.05
CA GLN A 97 3.23 -7.79 20.78
C GLN A 97 3.83 -8.82 19.82
N LEU A 98 4.87 -9.53 20.26
CA LEU A 98 5.57 -10.55 19.49
C LEU A 98 5.70 -11.83 20.31
N ARG A 99 5.20 -12.94 19.79
CA ARG A 99 5.46 -14.28 20.34
C ARG A 99 6.11 -15.16 19.29
N LYS A 100 7.10 -15.92 19.75
CA LYS A 100 7.73 -17.00 19.01
C LYS A 100 7.15 -18.32 19.50
N HIS A 101 6.74 -19.18 18.58
CA HIS A 101 6.41 -20.57 18.91
C HIS A 101 6.90 -21.50 17.80
N ILE A 102 7.09 -22.77 18.15
CA ILE A 102 7.56 -23.80 17.21
C ILE A 102 6.36 -24.67 16.84
N HIS A 103 6.05 -24.77 15.55
CA HIS A 103 5.09 -25.72 14.99
C HIS A 103 5.83 -26.53 13.91
N GLU A 104 5.74 -27.86 13.98
CA GLU A 104 6.35 -28.78 12.99
C GLU A 104 7.84 -28.47 12.69
N ASP A 105 8.66 -28.30 13.73
CA ASP A 105 10.10 -27.96 13.65
C ASP A 105 10.43 -26.65 12.90
N LYS A 106 9.44 -25.77 12.71
CA LYS A 106 9.63 -24.43 12.15
C LYS A 106 9.30 -23.36 13.19
N GLU A 107 10.19 -22.38 13.34
CA GLU A 107 9.96 -21.22 14.21
C GLU A 107 8.98 -20.26 13.53
N HIS A 108 7.85 -20.01 14.18
CA HIS A 108 6.84 -19.06 13.75
C HIS A 108 6.84 -17.83 14.66
N ILE A 109 6.92 -16.65 14.05
CA ILE A 109 6.79 -15.37 14.74
C ILE A 109 5.38 -14.85 14.49
N HIS A 110 4.62 -14.68 15.56
CA HIS A 110 3.30 -14.06 15.55
C HIS A 110 3.40 -12.65 16.11
N ILE A 111 3.11 -11.67 15.26
CA ILE A 111 2.90 -10.28 15.67
C ILE A 111 1.40 -10.07 15.81
N TRP A 112 0.97 -9.52 16.95
CA TRP A 112 -0.42 -9.10 17.11
C TRP A 112 -0.50 -7.72 17.75
N PHE A 113 -1.68 -7.12 17.57
CA PHE A 113 -1.98 -5.75 17.95
C PHE A 113 -3.08 -5.78 19.02
N GLY A 114 -2.82 -5.23 20.21
CA GLY A 114 -3.78 -5.18 21.30
C GLY A 114 -3.18 -5.43 22.67
N LYS A 115 -4.05 -5.49 23.70
CA LYS A 115 -3.63 -5.95 25.04
C LYS A 115 -3.44 -7.48 25.00
N SER A 116 -2.62 -8.00 25.91
CA SER A 116 -2.50 -9.45 26.11
C SER A 116 -3.91 -10.03 26.37
N HIS A 117 -4.34 -11.00 25.55
CA HIS A 117 -5.61 -11.75 25.62
C HIS A 117 -6.86 -11.16 24.93
N GLU A 118 -6.77 -10.10 24.11
CA GLU A 118 -7.90 -9.69 23.27
C GLU A 118 -7.87 -10.40 21.90
N HIS A 119 -8.85 -11.28 21.65
CA HIS A 119 -9.09 -11.92 20.36
C HIS A 119 -10.41 -11.40 19.76
N ASN A 120 -10.40 -10.21 19.17
CA ASN A 120 -11.48 -9.80 18.28
C ASN A 120 -11.03 -10.04 16.84
N ALA A 121 -11.43 -11.19 16.30
CA ALA A 121 -11.18 -11.54 14.91
C ALA A 121 -12.08 -10.70 13.99
N VAL A 122 -11.64 -9.49 13.66
CA VAL A 122 -12.13 -8.80 12.46
C VAL A 122 -11.25 -9.24 11.28
N GLU A 123 -11.32 -10.52 10.93
CA GLU A 123 -10.76 -11.01 9.66
C GLU A 123 -11.90 -11.05 8.64
N ASN A 124 -12.13 -9.98 7.87
CA ASN A 124 -13.04 -10.09 6.72
C ASN A 124 -12.87 -9.08 5.59
N SER A 125 -11.80 -8.27 5.53
CA SER A 125 -11.52 -7.50 4.32
C SER A 125 -10.59 -8.30 3.40
N SER A 126 -11.12 -8.76 2.25
CA SER A 126 -10.30 -9.33 1.18
C SER A 126 -9.21 -8.33 0.76
N SER A 127 -7.96 -8.77 0.62
CA SER A 127 -6.87 -7.90 0.15
C SER A 127 -7.16 -7.30 -1.23
N PHE A 128 -7.97 -7.99 -2.04
CA PHE A 128 -8.48 -7.46 -3.29
C PHE A 128 -9.40 -6.24 -3.07
N SER A 129 -10.32 -6.30 -2.09
CA SER A 129 -11.21 -5.18 -1.75
C SER A 129 -10.43 -3.98 -1.21
N LEU A 130 -9.40 -4.21 -0.39
CA LEU A 130 -8.51 -3.13 0.04
C LEU A 130 -7.75 -2.54 -1.14
N GLY A 131 -7.27 -3.38 -2.06
CA GLY A 131 -6.65 -2.93 -3.32
C GLY A 131 -7.60 -2.07 -4.15
N LEU A 132 -8.85 -2.48 -4.32
CA LEU A 132 -9.85 -1.68 -5.04
C LEU A 132 -10.04 -0.29 -4.41
N LEU A 133 -10.16 -0.24 -3.07
CA LEU A 133 -10.37 1.00 -2.33
C LEU A 133 -9.16 1.93 -2.43
N MET A 134 -7.95 1.42 -2.24
CA MET A 134 -6.72 2.21 -2.36
C MET A 134 -6.47 2.66 -3.79
N GLY A 135 -6.80 1.83 -4.78
CA GLY A 135 -6.75 2.18 -6.20
C GLY A 135 -7.65 3.36 -6.53
N ALA A 136 -8.81 3.48 -5.89
CA ALA A 136 -9.73 4.59 -6.10
C ALA A 136 -9.17 5.93 -5.59
N GLY A 137 -8.42 5.91 -4.48
CA GLY A 137 -7.73 7.09 -3.96
C GLY A 137 -6.55 7.55 -4.84
N GLY A 138 -5.88 6.59 -5.50
CA GLY A 138 -4.67 6.86 -6.30
C GLY A 138 -4.90 7.37 -7.73
N VAL A 139 -6.15 7.46 -8.19
CA VAL A 139 -6.46 7.69 -9.62
C VAL A 139 -5.98 9.04 -10.10
N ARG A 140 -6.08 10.09 -9.27
CA ARG A 140 -5.66 11.44 -9.65
C ARG A 140 -4.17 11.51 -9.95
N GLY A 141 -3.33 10.91 -9.08
CA GLY A 141 -1.87 10.86 -9.28
C GLY A 141 -1.48 10.14 -10.58
N MET A 142 -2.17 9.05 -10.89
CA MET A 142 -2.01 8.34 -12.16
C MET A 142 -2.42 9.21 -13.35
N LEU A 143 -3.59 9.86 -13.32
CA LEU A 143 -4.09 10.68 -14.43
C LEU A 143 -3.24 11.92 -14.71
N ILE A 144 -2.75 12.59 -13.67
CA ILE A 144 -1.80 13.71 -13.82
C ILE A 144 -0.55 13.23 -14.56
N THR A 145 -0.03 12.08 -14.16
CA THR A 145 1.19 11.50 -14.74
C THR A 145 0.97 11.07 -16.19
N LEU A 146 -0.15 10.44 -16.51
CA LEU A 146 -0.50 10.05 -17.89
C LEU A 146 -0.79 11.26 -18.78
N GLY A 147 -1.49 12.27 -18.24
CA GLY A 147 -1.77 13.53 -18.91
C GLY A 147 -0.50 14.29 -19.31
N ALA A 148 0.50 14.31 -18.42
CA ALA A 148 1.79 14.94 -18.67
C ALA A 148 2.62 14.23 -19.76
N VAL A 149 2.43 12.92 -19.96
CA VAL A 149 3.25 12.12 -20.90
C VAL A 149 2.60 12.00 -22.28
N GLN A 150 1.26 11.94 -22.40
CA GLN A 150 0.57 11.68 -23.68
C GLN A 150 -0.61 12.62 -24.01
N GLY A 151 -0.70 13.78 -23.38
CA GLY A 151 -1.69 14.80 -23.79
C GLY A 151 -3.15 14.43 -23.49
N GLY A 152 -3.39 13.64 -22.44
CA GLY A 152 -4.72 13.40 -21.87
C GLY A 152 -5.50 12.21 -22.45
N VAL A 153 -5.02 11.55 -23.52
CA VAL A 153 -5.68 10.34 -24.04
C VAL A 153 -5.14 9.10 -23.31
N VAL A 154 -5.98 8.49 -22.47
CA VAL A 154 -5.63 7.28 -21.72
C VAL A 154 -6.10 6.03 -22.48
N ASP A 155 -5.14 5.27 -23.00
CA ASP A 155 -5.40 3.97 -23.63
C ASP A 155 -5.27 2.80 -22.63
N LEU A 156 -5.97 1.69 -22.89
CA LEU A 156 -5.89 0.45 -22.12
C LEU A 156 -4.44 -0.04 -21.98
N THR A 157 -3.64 0.11 -23.04
CA THR A 157 -2.22 -0.26 -23.04
C THR A 157 -1.42 0.51 -22.00
N MET A 158 -1.68 1.82 -21.86
CA MET A 158 -0.99 2.68 -20.90
C MET A 158 -1.34 2.31 -19.47
N VAL A 159 -2.63 2.12 -19.19
CA VAL A 159 -3.08 1.70 -17.85
C VAL A 159 -2.56 0.31 -17.51
N GLY A 160 -2.55 -0.60 -18.48
CA GLY A 160 -1.98 -1.93 -18.33
C GLY A 160 -0.52 -1.87 -17.93
N LEU A 161 0.31 -1.07 -18.63
CA LEU A 161 1.72 -0.91 -18.30
C LEU A 161 1.97 -0.22 -16.96
N PHE A 162 1.18 0.80 -16.63
CA PHE A 162 1.24 1.43 -15.30
C PHE A 162 0.95 0.40 -14.20
N THR A 163 -0.12 -0.37 -14.37
CA THR A 163 -0.53 -1.44 -13.44
C THR A 163 0.55 -2.52 -13.33
N LEU A 164 1.17 -2.93 -14.44
CA LEU A 164 2.28 -3.89 -14.42
C LEU A 164 3.48 -3.38 -13.63
N GLY A 165 3.81 -2.08 -13.75
CA GLY A 165 4.83 -1.43 -12.94
C GLY A 165 4.49 -1.49 -11.44
N VAL A 166 3.24 -1.20 -11.08
CA VAL A 166 2.76 -1.30 -9.70
C VAL A 166 2.84 -2.74 -9.17
N MET A 167 2.36 -3.72 -9.95
CA MET A 167 2.38 -5.14 -9.60
C MET A 167 3.79 -5.64 -9.31
N LEU A 168 4.76 -5.25 -10.15
CA LEU A 168 6.16 -5.64 -9.99
C LEU A 168 6.70 -5.19 -8.62
N VAL A 169 6.47 -3.93 -8.26
CA VAL A 169 6.94 -3.37 -6.99
C VAL A 169 6.23 -4.04 -5.80
N PHE A 170 4.91 -4.22 -5.84
CA PHE A 170 4.18 -4.84 -4.73
C PHE A 170 4.61 -6.28 -4.48
N ILE A 171 4.82 -7.08 -5.53
CA ILE A 171 5.29 -8.46 -5.39
C ILE A 171 6.73 -8.49 -4.87
N ALA A 172 7.63 -7.68 -5.46
CA ALA A 172 9.02 -7.61 -5.04
C ALA A 172 9.16 -7.13 -3.60
N PHE A 173 8.45 -6.07 -3.23
CA PHE A 173 8.45 -5.53 -1.88
C PHE A 173 7.81 -6.50 -0.88
N GLY A 174 6.71 -7.16 -1.24
CA GLY A 174 6.07 -8.17 -0.42
C GLY A 174 7.02 -9.33 -0.09
N MET A 175 7.75 -9.82 -1.08
CA MET A 175 8.79 -10.83 -0.92
C MET A 175 9.99 -10.33 -0.10
N LEU A 176 10.39 -9.07 -0.27
CA LEU A 176 11.43 -8.44 0.53
C LEU A 176 11.01 -8.36 2.01
N ILE A 177 9.79 -7.93 2.31
CA ILE A 177 9.28 -7.88 3.68
C ILE A 177 9.16 -9.27 4.27
N LEU A 178 8.75 -10.28 3.50
CA LEU A 178 8.75 -11.66 3.97
C LEU A 178 10.15 -12.13 4.37
N TYR A 179 11.17 -11.80 3.56
CA TYR A 179 12.57 -12.07 3.88
C TYR A 179 13.03 -11.31 5.14
N VAL A 180 12.72 -10.02 5.26
CA VAL A 180 13.03 -9.20 6.44
C VAL A 180 12.30 -9.74 7.68
N ASN A 181 11.07 -10.23 7.53
CA ASN A 181 10.30 -10.80 8.63
C ASN A 181 10.95 -12.09 9.16
N GLN A 182 11.41 -12.96 8.25
CA GLN A 182 12.07 -14.21 8.62
C GLN A 182 13.46 -14.00 9.23
N ASN A 183 14.19 -12.96 8.83
CA ASN A 183 15.60 -12.79 9.19
C ASN A 183 15.89 -11.64 10.18
N PHE A 184 15.06 -10.59 10.23
CA PHE A 184 15.35 -9.34 10.97
C PHE A 184 14.27 -8.93 11.99
N LEU A 185 13.00 -9.28 11.77
CA LEU A 185 11.89 -9.00 12.71
C LEU A 185 11.78 -10.05 13.83
N GLY A 186 12.86 -10.74 14.15
CA GLY A 186 12.94 -11.68 15.27
C GLY A 186 12.90 -11.02 16.66
N ASN A 187 12.97 -9.69 16.75
CA ASN A 187 13.00 -8.95 18.01
C ASN A 187 11.89 -7.89 18.05
N LEU A 188 11.14 -7.86 19.16
CA LEU A 188 10.09 -6.86 19.44
C LEU A 188 10.59 -5.42 19.28
N GLN A 189 11.85 -5.13 19.64
CA GLN A 189 12.43 -3.80 19.49
C GLN A 189 12.57 -3.38 18.00
N ASN A 190 12.94 -4.31 17.13
CA ASN A 190 13.05 -4.06 15.69
C ASN A 190 11.66 -3.83 15.07
N VAL A 191 10.66 -4.62 15.49
CA VAL A 191 9.27 -4.45 15.06
C VAL A 191 8.76 -3.07 15.47
N ARG A 192 8.93 -2.68 16.74
CA ARG A 192 8.50 -1.35 17.21
C ARG A 192 9.18 -0.21 16.48
N ARG A 193 10.48 -0.33 16.19
CA ARG A 193 11.22 0.66 15.37
C ARG A 193 10.65 0.76 13.96
N ALA A 194 10.40 -0.37 13.30
CA ALA A 194 9.84 -0.38 11.94
C ALA A 194 8.46 0.31 11.90
N PHE A 195 7.58 0.01 12.86
CA PHE A 195 6.25 0.62 12.97
C PHE A 195 6.31 2.11 13.33
N ALA A 196 7.25 2.50 14.20
CA ALA A 196 7.47 3.91 14.53
C ALA A 196 7.94 4.70 13.30
N THR A 197 8.93 4.18 12.57
CA THR A 197 9.43 4.79 11.34
C THR A 197 8.32 4.93 10.31
N ALA A 198 7.53 3.88 10.07
CA ALA A 198 6.38 3.94 9.17
C ALA A 198 5.37 5.02 9.61
N GLY A 199 5.06 5.09 10.91
CA GLY A 199 4.17 6.11 11.48
C GLY A 199 4.66 7.54 11.25
N PHE A 200 5.94 7.81 11.52
CA PHE A 200 6.56 9.12 11.27
C PHE A 200 6.59 9.49 9.79
N VAL A 201 6.97 8.55 8.91
CA VAL A 201 6.98 8.78 7.46
C VAL A 201 5.56 9.11 6.96
N SER A 202 4.54 8.39 7.41
CA SER A 202 3.14 8.70 7.07
C SER A 202 2.72 10.09 7.53
N MET A 203 3.15 10.55 8.71
CA MET A 203 2.88 11.91 9.18
C MET A 203 3.55 12.97 8.30
N ILE A 204 4.81 12.77 7.93
CA ILE A 204 5.55 13.68 7.05
C ILE A 204 4.87 13.75 5.68
N VAL A 205 4.57 12.60 5.08
CA VAL A 205 3.96 12.54 3.74
C VAL A 205 2.57 13.14 3.74
N GLY A 206 1.70 12.78 4.69
CA GLY A 206 0.36 13.34 4.77
C GLY A 206 0.36 14.86 5.02
N THR A 207 1.28 15.35 5.85
CA THR A 207 1.45 16.80 6.07
C THR A 207 1.94 17.50 4.80
N ASN A 208 2.88 16.92 4.07
CA ASN A 208 3.35 17.49 2.80
C ASN A 208 2.23 17.57 1.76
N ILE A 209 1.37 16.53 1.64
CA ILE A 209 0.21 16.56 0.74
C ILE A 209 -0.78 17.68 1.13
N LEU A 210 -0.99 17.96 2.42
CA LEU A 210 -1.90 19.02 2.87
C LEU A 210 -1.34 20.44 2.68
N LEU A 211 -0.03 20.61 2.83
CA LEU A 211 0.61 21.93 2.82
C LEU A 211 1.13 22.36 1.45
N GLY A 212 1.36 21.41 0.52
CA GLY A 212 1.94 21.66 -0.81
C GLY A 212 3.46 21.66 -0.78
#